data_AF-A0A096HD56-F1
#
_entry.id   AF-A0A096HD56-F1
#
_cell.length_a   1.000
_cell.length_b   1.000
_cell.length_c   1.000
_cell.angle_alpha   90.00
_cell.angle_beta   90.00
_cell.angle_gamma   90.00
#
_symmetry.space_group_name_H-M   'P 1'
#
loop_
_entity.id
_entity.type
_entity.pdbx_description
1 polymer ?
#
loop_
_entity_poly.entity_id
_entity_poly.type
_entity_poly.pdbx_seq_one_letter_code
_entity_poly.pdbx_strand_id
1 'polypeptide(L)'
;MSQAIDLVQHCTTMEDVRRNVNALDDVLVPLLVTRIGYMQQAARIKGDASQVRDEARIEAIVSRVRERTAQEGGQPDVMEAVYRALMEACIAYEHQEFARLREPKEIAGE
;
A
#
# COMPACT_ATOMS: atom_id res chain seq x y z
N MET A 1 -14.23 -21.61 8.01
CA MET A 1 -13.76 -20.22 8.18
C MET A 1 -14.53 -19.37 7.19
N SER A 2 -15.07 -18.23 7.62
CA SER A 2 -15.78 -17.28 6.73
C SER A 2 -14.74 -16.53 5.89
N GLN A 3 -14.99 -16.39 4.59
CA GLN A 3 -14.18 -15.55 3.70
C GLN A 3 -14.55 -14.08 3.87
N ALA A 4 -13.67 -13.15 3.52
CA ALA A 4 -13.98 -11.71 3.59
C ALA A 4 -15.19 -11.33 2.74
N ILE A 5 -15.41 -11.98 1.59
CA ILE A 5 -16.58 -11.73 0.75
C ILE A 5 -17.91 -12.05 1.46
N ASP A 6 -17.91 -12.98 2.42
CA ASP A 6 -19.10 -13.35 3.20
C ASP A 6 -19.53 -12.25 4.18
N LEU A 7 -18.65 -11.28 4.46
CA LEU A 7 -18.95 -10.14 5.34
C LEU A 7 -19.73 -9.03 4.62
N VAL A 8 -19.87 -9.11 3.29
CA VAL A 8 -20.56 -8.10 2.50
C VAL A 8 -22.05 -8.12 2.82
N GLN A 9 -22.57 -6.98 3.28
CA GLN A 9 -23.99 -6.81 3.52
C GLN A 9 -24.75 -6.59 2.22
N HIS A 10 -25.92 -7.20 2.10
CA HIS A 10 -26.82 -6.93 0.99
C HIS A 10 -27.27 -5.46 1.02
N CYS A 11 -26.89 -4.71 0.00
CA CYS A 11 -27.24 -3.30 -0.18
C CYS A 11 -28.45 -3.17 -1.09
N THR A 12 -29.42 -2.33 -0.73
CA THR A 12 -30.63 -2.09 -1.55
C THR A 12 -30.59 -0.74 -2.26
N THR A 13 -29.72 0.16 -1.78
CA THR A 13 -29.54 1.49 -2.35
C THR A 13 -28.06 1.83 -2.52
N MET A 14 -27.76 2.83 -3.34
CA MET A 14 -26.39 3.37 -3.44
C MET A 14 -25.93 4.05 -2.15
N GLU A 15 -26.85 4.50 -1.30
CA GLU A 15 -26.53 5.03 0.02
C GLU A 15 -26.00 3.93 0.94
N ASP A 16 -26.60 2.74 0.91
CA ASP A 16 -26.10 1.57 1.64
C ASP A 16 -24.68 1.20 1.19
N VAL A 17 -24.44 1.19 -0.13
CA VAL A 17 -23.11 0.90 -0.69
C VAL A 17 -22.09 1.91 -0.17
N ARG A 18 -22.37 3.22 -0.29
CA ARG A 18 -21.44 4.28 0.14
C ARG A 18 -21.16 4.21 1.64
N ARG A 19 -22.19 3.98 2.46
CA ARG A 19 -22.04 3.85 3.91
C ARG A 19 -21.11 2.69 4.28
N ASN A 20 -21.30 1.52 3.66
CA ASN A 20 -20.46 0.35 3.93
C ASN A 20 -19.02 0.53 3.42
N VAL A 21 -18.84 1.15 2.24
CA VAL A 21 -17.51 1.47 1.70
C VAL A 21 -16.78 2.46 2.61
N ASN A 22 -17.43 3.57 2.99
CA ASN A 22 -16.84 4.55 3.88
C ASN A 22 -16.40 3.93 5.21
N ALA A 23 -17.24 3.08 5.80
CA ALA A 23 -16.91 2.39 7.05
C ALA A 23 -15.69 1.45 6.89
N LEU A 24 -15.50 0.82 5.73
CA LEU A 24 -14.29 0.05 5.43
C LEU A 24 -13.08 0.97 5.21
N ASP A 25 -13.25 2.09 4.52
CA ASP A 25 -12.18 3.06 4.29
C ASP A 25 -11.64 3.65 5.61
N ASP A 26 -12.50 3.88 6.59
CA ASP A 26 -12.11 4.30 7.95
C ASP A 26 -11.18 3.28 8.64
N VAL A 27 -11.25 2.01 8.26
CA VAL A 27 -10.35 0.94 8.74
C VAL A 27 -9.12 0.80 7.83
N LEU A 28 -9.29 0.91 6.51
CA LEU A 28 -8.22 0.71 5.55
C LEU A 28 -7.17 1.83 5.60
N VAL A 29 -7.59 3.09 5.76
CA VAL A 29 -6.67 4.24 5.74
C VAL A 29 -5.61 4.14 6.85
N PRO A 30 -5.94 3.91 8.14
CA PRO A 30 -4.93 3.72 9.18
C PRO A 30 -3.96 2.56 8.91
N LEU A 31 -4.46 1.45 8.34
CA LEU A 31 -3.64 0.28 7.99
C LEU A 31 -2.67 0.60 6.85
N LEU A 32 -3.14 1.31 5.82
CA LEU A 32 -2.31 1.75 4.71
C LEU A 32 -1.25 2.76 5.17
N VAL A 33 -1.60 3.74 6.01
CA VAL A 33 -0.64 4.67 6.61
C VAL A 33 0.46 3.92 7.36
N THR A 34 0.08 2.93 8.18
CA THR A 34 1.04 2.09 8.92
C THR A 34 1.94 1.29 7.97
N ARG A 35 1.36 0.67 6.94
CA ARG A 35 2.09 -0.09 5.91
C ARG A 35 3.10 0.78 5.18
N ILE A 36 2.70 1.99 4.77
CA ILE A 36 3.57 2.96 4.09
C ILE A 36 4.66 3.46 5.04
N GLY A 37 4.34 3.66 6.32
CA GLY A 37 5.33 4.00 7.36
C GLY A 37 6.47 2.98 7.46
N TYR A 38 6.19 1.68 7.32
CA TYR A 38 7.25 0.65 7.24
C TYR A 38 8.11 0.78 5.98
N MET A 39 7.56 1.23 4.86
CA MET A 39 8.31 1.46 3.63
C MET A 39 9.27 2.66 3.76
N GLN A 40 8.86 3.71 4.47
CA GLN A 40 9.77 4.83 4.81
C GLN A 40 10.99 4.37 5.61
N GLN A 41 10.85 3.33 6.45
CA GLN A 41 12.00 2.75 7.15
C GLN A 41 13.02 2.18 6.16
N ALA A 42 12.55 1.59 5.06
CA ALA A 42 13.42 1.07 4.02
C ALA A 42 14.27 2.18 3.40
N ALA A 43 13.76 3.41 3.22
CA ALA A 43 14.55 4.53 2.71
C ALA A 43 15.74 4.90 3.61
N ARG A 44 15.64 4.69 4.94
CA ARG A 44 16.76 4.85 5.89
C ARG A 44 17.77 3.72 5.81
N ILE A 45 17.31 2.50 5.54
CA ILE A 45 18.14 1.29 5.50
C ILE A 45 18.87 1.15 4.16
N LYS A 46 18.22 1.55 3.06
CA LYS A 46 18.77 1.49 1.71
C LYS A 46 19.95 2.45 1.60
N GLY A 47 21.09 1.92 1.16
CA GLY A 47 22.32 2.69 0.96
C GLY A 47 22.28 3.50 -0.34
N ASP A 48 21.61 2.96 -1.36
CA ASP A 48 21.57 3.50 -2.73
C ASP A 48 20.13 3.69 -3.25
N ALA A 49 19.93 4.72 -4.08
CA ALA A 49 18.64 5.03 -4.69
C ALA A 49 18.17 3.96 -5.69
N SER A 50 19.09 3.20 -6.29
CA SER A 50 18.79 2.07 -7.16
C SER A 50 18.11 0.92 -6.42
N GLN A 51 18.20 0.88 -5.08
CA GLN A 51 17.53 -0.11 -4.23
C GLN A 51 16.08 0.28 -3.91
N VAL A 52 15.64 1.49 -4.28
CA VAL A 52 14.28 1.96 -4.00
C VAL A 52 13.25 1.09 -4.73
N ARG A 53 13.50 0.79 -6.00
CA ARG A 53 12.68 -0.14 -6.80
C ARG A 53 13.29 -1.53 -6.84
N ASP A 54 12.54 -2.51 -6.34
CA ASP A 54 12.91 -3.93 -6.36
C ASP A 54 11.78 -4.73 -7.03
N GLU A 55 11.96 -5.06 -8.31
CA GLU A 55 10.97 -5.78 -9.11
C GLU A 55 10.68 -7.18 -8.54
N ALA A 56 11.71 -7.88 -8.06
CA ALA A 56 11.52 -9.20 -7.46
C ALA A 56 10.65 -9.11 -6.20
N ARG A 57 10.82 -8.05 -5.40
CA ARG A 57 9.97 -7.80 -4.24
C ARG A 57 8.54 -7.43 -4.64
N ILE A 58 8.34 -6.62 -5.68
CA ILE A 58 7.01 -6.25 -6.19
C ILE A 58 6.26 -7.52 -6.63
N GLU A 59 6.88 -8.37 -7.43
CA GLU A 59 6.24 -9.62 -7.90
C GLU A 59 5.94 -10.58 -6.74
N ALA A 60 6.82 -10.69 -5.74
CA ALA A 60 6.56 -11.49 -4.55
C ALA A 60 5.35 -10.97 -3.74
N ILE A 61 5.16 -9.64 -3.66
CA ILE A 61 3.98 -9.04 -3.02
C ILE A 61 2.75 -9.34 -3.85
N VAL A 62 2.80 -9.14 -5.17
CA VAL A 62 1.68 -9.39 -6.10
C VAL A 62 1.22 -10.84 -6.02
N SER A 63 2.12 -11.82 -6.10
CA SER A 63 1.75 -13.24 -5.96
C SER A 63 1.02 -13.52 -4.65
N ARG A 64 1.60 -13.03 -3.54
CA ARG A 64 1.01 -13.23 -2.20
C ARG A 64 -0.38 -12.62 -2.07
N VAL A 65 -0.61 -11.42 -2.62
CA VAL A 65 -1.94 -10.78 -2.53
C VAL A 65 -2.94 -11.44 -3.46
N ARG A 66 -2.53 -11.89 -4.65
CA ARG A 66 -3.40 -12.65 -5.56
C ARG A 66 -3.90 -13.94 -4.90
N GLU A 67 -2.99 -14.70 -4.31
CA GLU A 67 -3.31 -15.94 -3.57
C GLU A 67 -4.26 -15.67 -2.40
N ARG A 68 -3.96 -14.64 -1.60
CA ARG A 68 -4.81 -14.22 -0.47
C ARG A 68 -6.20 -13.81 -0.96
N THR A 69 -6.29 -13.02 -2.02
CA THR A 69 -7.56 -12.56 -2.59
C THR A 69 -8.44 -13.71 -3.05
N ALA A 70 -7.87 -14.72 -3.70
CA ALA A 70 -8.61 -15.91 -4.10
C ALA A 70 -9.16 -16.67 -2.87
N GLN A 71 -8.36 -16.81 -1.80
CA GLN A 71 -8.80 -17.45 -0.55
C GLN A 71 -9.93 -16.70 0.14
N GLU A 72 -9.99 -15.37 -0.02
CA GLU A 72 -11.01 -14.49 0.57
C GLU A 72 -12.23 -14.29 -0.35
N GLY A 73 -12.30 -14.98 -1.49
CA GLY A 73 -13.43 -14.93 -2.43
C GLY A 73 -13.46 -13.70 -3.36
N GLY A 74 -12.34 -12.97 -3.45
CA GLY A 74 -12.22 -11.79 -4.30
C GLY A 74 -11.70 -12.09 -5.72
N GLN A 75 -11.49 -11.02 -6.50
CA GLN A 75 -10.94 -11.09 -7.86
C GLN A 75 -9.43 -10.76 -7.85
N PRO A 76 -8.53 -11.73 -8.11
CA PRO A 76 -7.09 -11.52 -8.01
C PRO A 76 -6.55 -10.40 -8.92
N ASP A 77 -7.09 -10.26 -10.13
CA ASP A 77 -6.61 -9.26 -11.09
C ASP A 77 -6.94 -7.82 -10.65
N VAL A 78 -8.10 -7.63 -10.01
CA VAL A 78 -8.47 -6.35 -9.40
C VAL A 78 -7.51 -6.01 -8.25
N MET A 79 -7.23 -6.99 -7.38
CA MET A 79 -6.32 -6.76 -6.26
C MET A 79 -4.89 -6.50 -6.70
N GLU A 80 -4.42 -7.19 -7.75
CA GLU A 80 -3.12 -6.93 -8.34
C GLU A 80 -3.01 -5.49 -8.83
N ALA A 81 -3.99 -4.98 -9.57
CA ALA A 81 -3.98 -3.60 -10.05
C ALA A 81 -3.87 -2.58 -8.90
N VAL A 82 -4.65 -2.80 -7.82
CA VAL A 82 -4.60 -1.97 -6.61
C VAL A 82 -3.21 -2.01 -5.96
N TYR A 83 -2.64 -3.21 -5.79
CA TYR A 83 -1.34 -3.35 -5.13
C TYR A 83 -0.20 -2.82 -5.99
N ARG A 84 -0.22 -2.98 -7.32
CA ARG A 84 0.78 -2.38 -8.19
C ARG A 84 0.74 -0.85 -8.09
N ALA A 85 -0.44 -0.25 -8.15
CA ALA A 85 -0.58 1.21 -7.97
C ALA A 85 -0.08 1.67 -6.59
N LEU A 86 -0.40 0.93 -5.52
CA LEU A 86 0.12 1.20 -4.18
C LEU A 86 1.66 1.13 -4.16
N MET A 87 2.27 0.18 -4.86
CA MET A 87 3.73 0.06 -4.91
C MET A 87 4.39 1.21 -5.66
N GLU A 88 3.84 1.60 -6.81
CA GLU A 88 4.33 2.77 -7.54
C GLU A 88 4.24 4.05 -6.70
N ALA A 89 3.11 4.25 -5.99
CA ALA A 89 2.96 5.40 -5.10
C ALA A 89 3.98 5.39 -3.96
N CYS A 90 4.22 4.24 -3.33
CA CYS A 90 5.23 4.13 -2.27
C CYS A 90 6.66 4.34 -2.79
N ILE A 91 7.00 3.81 -3.98
CA ILE A 91 8.32 3.98 -4.61
C ILE A 91 8.56 5.46 -4.90
N ALA A 92 7.58 6.16 -5.49
CA ALA A 92 7.67 7.59 -5.75
C ALA A 92 7.90 8.39 -4.46
N TYR A 93 7.19 8.02 -3.39
CA TYR A 93 7.35 8.68 -2.09
C TYR A 93 8.68 8.33 -1.41
N GLU A 94 9.16 7.09 -1.50
CA GLU A 94 10.48 6.69 -1.00
C GLU A 94 11.61 7.45 -1.70
N HIS A 95 11.52 7.69 -3.01
CA HIS A 95 12.50 8.51 -3.73
C HIS A 95 12.56 9.94 -3.18
N GLN A 96 11.43 10.56 -2.88
CA GLN A 96 11.35 11.90 -2.28
C GLN A 96 11.99 11.91 -0.88
N GLU A 97 11.64 10.95 -0.02
CA GLU A 97 12.21 10.85 1.32
C GLU A 97 13.71 10.54 1.31
N PHE A 98 14.16 9.68 0.39
CA PHE A 98 15.58 9.36 0.25
C PHE A 98 16.41 10.59 -0.14
N ALA A 99 15.89 11.41 -1.08
CA ALA A 99 16.51 12.68 -1.46
C ALA A 99 16.56 13.66 -0.27
N ARG A 100 15.43 13.85 0.42
CA ARG A 100 15.32 14.73 1.59
C ARG A 100 16.29 14.36 2.72
N LEU A 101 16.52 13.06 2.94
CA LEU A 101 17.46 12.59 3.97
C LEU A 101 18.94 12.78 3.61
N ARG A 102 19.25 12.99 2.32
CA ARG A 102 20.61 13.15 1.79
C ARG A 102 20.91 14.55 1.27
N GLU A 103 19.94 15.45 1.30
CA GLU A 103 20.20 16.88 1.16
C GLU A 103 21.17 17.32 2.27
N PRO A 104 22.28 18.00 1.91
CA PRO A 104 23.14 18.58 2.92
C PRO A 104 22.30 19.55 3.74
N LYS A 105 22.25 19.36 5.07
CA LYS A 105 21.79 20.42 5.95
C LYS A 105 22.70 21.61 5.68
N GLU A 106 22.15 22.69 5.12
CA GLU A 106 22.80 24.00 5.22
C GLU A 106 23.13 24.18 6.70
N ILE A 107 24.42 24.16 7.00
CA ILE A 107 24.91 24.64 8.27
C ILE A 107 24.54 26.12 8.23
N ALA A 108 23.47 26.49 8.93
CA ALA A 108 23.16 27.89 9.20
C ALA A 108 24.37 28.45 9.96
N GLY A 109 25.29 29.04 9.19
CA GLY A 109 26.39 29.81 9.70
C GLY A 109 25.85 31.17 10.13
N GLU A 110 25.93 31.44 11.42
CA GLU A 110 26.60 32.59 12.08
C GLU A 110 26.08 32.76 13.51
#